data_AF-A0A7X2PNU2-F1
#
_entry.id   AF-A0A7X2PNU2-F1
#
_cell.length_a   1.000
_cell.length_b   1.000
_cell.length_c   1.000
_cell.angle_alpha   90.00
_cell.angle_beta   90.00
_cell.angle_gamma   90.00
#
_symmetry.space_group_name_H-M   'P 1'
#
loop_
_entity.id
_entity.type
_entity.pdbx_description
1 polymer ?
#
loop_
_entity_poly.entity_id
_entity_poly.type
_entity_poly.pdbx_seq_one_letter_code
_entity_poly.pdbx_strand_id
1 'polypeptide(L)'
;MIVNNDERQWTWLDEGLNSFLQYLAEVEWEDNYPSRRGEPAKIVEYMKGEGHDPIMTNSESIVDLGGNAYHKTATALNILRETVLGRERFDFAFKEYARRWMFKRPMPADFFRTLEDASGTDLDWFWKGWFYTTDTVDISIDEVKLYSVDTQNPNVEKLISKKDKEAEPVTLAAQRNKPLRKRVEDYPELIDFYNKYDEFTVLPSEAKTFEAWVKQFEEDERKLFDPSMNFYAISLKNLGGLVSPVILHVEFTDGTKEELRIAAEIWRRNNLQVEKIIATRKEIKSIVLDPNLETADADTANNFWPRRPVKSKFQIFKDDRDKTNPMRELKDKSN
;
A
#
# COMPACT_ATOMS: atom_id res chain seq x y z
N MET A 1 -23.05 -0.49 30.14
CA MET A 1 -23.42 -1.14 28.87
C MET A 1 -24.71 -1.94 29.07
N ILE A 2 -25.67 -1.92 28.12
CA ILE A 2 -26.92 -2.74 28.24
C ILE A 2 -26.76 -4.17 27.70
N VAL A 3 -25.64 -4.44 27.04
CA VAL A 3 -25.17 -5.76 26.61
C VAL A 3 -24.28 -6.31 27.74
N ASN A 4 -24.48 -7.57 28.13
CA ASN A 4 -23.77 -8.17 29.27
C ASN A 4 -22.66 -9.11 28.76
N ASN A 5 -21.43 -8.61 28.65
CA ASN A 5 -20.30 -9.36 28.11
C ASN A 5 -19.57 -10.18 29.20
N ASP A 6 -19.04 -11.35 28.83
CA ASP A 6 -18.17 -12.13 29.72
C ASP A 6 -16.72 -11.61 29.66
N GLU A 7 -16.48 -10.50 30.36
CA GLU A 7 -15.18 -9.82 30.41
C GLU A 7 -14.05 -10.70 30.97
N ARG A 8 -14.40 -11.67 31.85
CA ARG A 8 -13.41 -12.57 32.45
C ARG A 8 -12.81 -13.53 31.42
N GLN A 9 -13.56 -13.87 30.37
CA GLN A 9 -13.05 -14.65 29.26
C GLN A 9 -12.55 -13.76 28.12
N TRP A 10 -13.26 -12.65 27.85
CA TRP A 10 -13.07 -11.81 26.67
C TRP A 10 -13.09 -10.32 27.01
N THR A 11 -12.04 -9.81 27.67
CA THR A 11 -12.00 -8.41 28.14
C THR A 11 -12.24 -7.39 27.03
N TRP A 12 -11.76 -7.66 25.81
CA TRP A 12 -11.91 -6.75 24.68
C TRP A 12 -13.37 -6.46 24.30
N LEU A 13 -14.31 -7.37 24.58
CA LEU A 13 -15.74 -7.15 24.28
C LEU A 13 -16.33 -6.01 25.10
N ASP A 14 -15.81 -5.74 26.30
CA ASP A 14 -16.21 -4.56 27.07
C ASP A 14 -15.23 -3.42 26.76
N GLU A 15 -13.95 -3.63 27.06
CA GLU A 15 -12.95 -2.56 27.08
C GLU A 15 -12.59 -2.04 25.69
N GLY A 16 -12.56 -2.90 24.69
CA GLY A 16 -12.28 -2.53 23.32
C GLY A 16 -13.45 -1.82 22.65
N LEU A 17 -14.67 -2.30 22.86
CA LEU A 17 -15.89 -1.64 22.37
C LEU A 17 -16.08 -0.27 23.03
N ASN A 18 -15.85 -0.18 24.35
CA ASN A 18 -15.92 1.07 25.08
C ASN A 18 -14.81 2.04 24.64
N SER A 19 -13.57 1.56 24.44
CA SER A 19 -12.47 2.39 23.92
C SER A 19 -12.75 2.94 22.53
N PHE A 20 -13.37 2.15 21.66
CA PHE A 20 -13.79 2.61 20.33
C PHE A 20 -14.86 3.71 20.42
N LEU A 21 -15.90 3.52 21.24
CA LEU A 21 -16.94 4.53 21.45
C LEU A 21 -16.41 5.79 22.12
N GLN A 22 -15.50 5.64 23.08
CA GLN A 22 -14.79 6.74 23.72
C GLN A 22 -14.02 7.54 22.67
N TYR A 23 -13.25 6.89 21.80
CA TYR A 23 -12.53 7.56 20.71
C TYR A 23 -13.48 8.39 19.84
N LEU A 24 -14.62 7.84 19.44
CA LEU A 24 -15.61 8.58 18.66
C LEU A 24 -16.18 9.80 19.41
N ALA A 25 -16.45 9.66 20.71
CA ALA A 25 -16.94 10.76 21.53
C ALA A 25 -15.86 11.86 21.73
N GLU A 26 -14.59 11.48 21.86
CA GLU A 26 -13.47 12.40 21.98
C GLU A 26 -13.28 13.24 20.71
N VAL A 27 -13.33 12.62 19.52
CA VAL A 27 -13.19 13.34 18.25
C VAL A 27 -14.42 14.18 17.90
N GLU A 28 -15.61 13.83 18.40
CA GLU A 28 -16.82 14.65 18.28
C GLU A 28 -16.82 15.85 19.23
N TRP A 29 -16.07 15.75 20.35
CA TRP A 29 -16.02 16.80 21.37
C TRP A 29 -15.25 18.04 20.91
N GLU A 30 -14.08 17.86 20.30
CA GLU A 30 -13.20 18.95 19.84
C GLU A 30 -12.25 18.49 18.73
N ASP A 31 -12.02 19.34 17.71
CA ASP A 31 -11.19 19.04 16.54
C ASP A 31 -9.77 18.54 16.87
N ASN A 32 -9.17 19.02 17.97
CA ASN A 32 -7.80 18.72 18.37
C ASN A 32 -7.73 17.93 19.68
N TYR A 33 -8.77 17.17 20.01
CA TYR A 33 -8.75 16.35 21.22
C TYR A 33 -7.56 15.36 21.18
N PRO A 34 -6.76 15.25 22.25
CA PRO A 34 -5.56 14.41 22.26
C PRO A 34 -5.90 12.92 22.48
N SER A 35 -6.74 12.35 21.62
CA SER A 35 -7.14 10.94 21.68
C SER A 35 -5.94 10.03 21.57
N ARG A 36 -5.89 8.98 22.40
CA ARG A 36 -4.72 8.09 22.48
C ARG A 36 -4.92 6.74 21.80
N ARG A 37 -6.18 6.29 21.65
CA ARG A 37 -6.54 4.96 21.12
C ARG A 37 -7.54 5.14 19.99
N GLY A 38 -7.43 4.34 18.92
CA GLY A 38 -8.35 4.36 17.77
C GLY A 38 -7.66 4.74 16.45
N GLU A 39 -6.80 5.76 16.46
CA GLU A 39 -6.05 6.20 15.28
C GLU A 39 -5.03 5.13 14.83
N PRO A 40 -5.08 4.62 13.59
CA PRO A 40 -4.18 3.56 13.11
C PRO A 40 -2.69 3.91 13.25
N ALA A 41 -2.28 5.15 12.99
CA ALA A 41 -0.88 5.55 13.13
C ALA A 41 -0.33 5.39 14.58
N LYS A 42 -1.19 5.39 15.60
CA LYS A 42 -0.78 5.33 17.01
C LYS A 42 -0.56 3.91 17.55
N ILE A 43 -1.12 2.88 16.90
CA ILE A 43 -0.97 1.49 17.34
C ILE A 43 0.34 0.85 16.85
N VAL A 44 0.98 1.44 15.84
CA VAL A 44 2.13 0.86 15.12
C VAL A 44 3.24 0.37 16.06
N GLU A 45 3.65 1.18 17.03
CA GLU A 45 4.74 0.80 17.95
C GLU A 45 4.37 -0.42 18.81
N TYR A 46 3.12 -0.53 19.25
CA TYR A 46 2.62 -1.69 19.98
C TYR A 46 2.59 -2.94 19.09
N MET A 47 2.10 -2.81 17.85
CA MET A 47 2.03 -3.93 16.90
C MET A 47 3.41 -4.46 16.53
N LYS A 48 4.40 -3.58 16.38
CA LYS A 48 5.80 -3.95 16.10
C LYS A 48 6.53 -4.57 17.29
N GLY A 49 6.02 -4.36 18.51
CA GLY A 49 6.61 -4.94 19.72
C GLY A 49 6.60 -6.47 19.66
N GLU A 50 7.59 -7.10 20.27
CA GLU A 50 7.56 -8.53 20.51
C GLU A 50 6.77 -8.84 21.79
N GLY A 51 6.15 -10.02 21.85
CA GLY A 51 5.52 -10.52 23.09
C GLY A 51 4.15 -9.92 23.42
N HIS A 52 3.46 -9.31 22.44
CA HIS A 52 2.02 -9.06 22.57
C HIS A 52 1.20 -10.28 22.17
N ASP A 53 -0.03 -10.32 22.67
CA ASP A 53 -0.96 -11.42 22.47
C ASP A 53 -2.01 -11.11 21.39
N PRO A 54 -2.61 -12.15 20.75
CA PRO A 54 -3.86 -11.99 20.01
C PRO A 54 -4.98 -11.37 20.87
N ILE A 55 -5.92 -10.64 20.27
CA ILE A 55 -7.07 -10.04 21.00
C ILE A 55 -7.94 -11.15 21.64
N MET A 56 -7.99 -12.32 20.99
CA MET A 56 -8.74 -13.49 21.46
C MET A 56 -8.00 -14.31 22.55
N THR A 57 -6.92 -13.79 23.13
CA THR A 57 -6.28 -14.41 24.29
C THR A 57 -7.17 -14.29 25.52
N ASN A 58 -7.21 -15.35 26.34
CA ASN A 58 -7.96 -15.33 27.59
C ASN A 58 -7.46 -14.20 28.50
N SER A 59 -8.40 -13.48 29.13
CA SER A 59 -8.11 -12.27 29.92
C SER A 59 -7.03 -12.44 31.01
N GLU A 60 -6.91 -13.61 31.63
CA GLU A 60 -5.90 -13.87 32.68
C GLU A 60 -4.49 -14.08 32.12
N SER A 61 -4.36 -14.34 30.82
CA SER A 61 -3.09 -14.63 30.14
C SER A 61 -2.52 -13.43 29.37
N ILE A 62 -3.26 -12.32 29.25
CA ILE A 62 -2.83 -11.16 28.47
C ILE A 62 -1.68 -10.43 29.18
N VAL A 63 -0.55 -10.26 28.49
CA VAL A 63 0.66 -9.62 29.02
C VAL A 63 0.48 -8.10 29.16
N ASP A 64 0.04 -7.45 28.08
CA ASP A 64 -0.30 -6.01 28.08
C ASP A 64 -1.80 -5.83 27.83
N LEU A 65 -2.56 -5.79 28.93
CA LEU A 65 -4.01 -5.59 28.87
C LEU A 65 -4.38 -4.28 28.18
N GLY A 66 -3.62 -3.20 28.44
CA GLY A 66 -3.90 -1.86 27.92
C GLY A 66 -3.68 -1.77 26.41
N GLY A 67 -2.63 -2.39 25.90
CA GLY A 67 -2.35 -2.49 24.48
C GLY A 67 -3.31 -3.43 23.76
N ASN A 68 -3.55 -4.62 24.32
CA ASN A 68 -4.36 -5.67 23.70
C ASN A 68 -5.86 -5.35 23.72
N ALA A 69 -6.47 -5.30 24.92
CA ALA A 69 -7.92 -5.28 25.06
C ALA A 69 -8.54 -3.91 24.73
N TYR A 70 -7.77 -2.83 24.89
CA TYR A 70 -8.25 -1.47 24.63
C TYR A 70 -7.73 -0.91 23.30
N HIS A 71 -6.40 -0.77 23.17
CA HIS A 71 -5.81 0.00 22.07
C HIS A 71 -5.92 -0.71 20.72
N LYS A 72 -5.48 -1.98 20.65
CA LYS A 72 -5.52 -2.78 19.42
C LYS A 72 -6.97 -3.00 18.95
N THR A 73 -7.87 -3.33 19.86
CA THR A 73 -9.29 -3.53 19.54
C THR A 73 -9.96 -2.24 19.04
N ALA A 74 -9.77 -1.10 19.72
CA ALA A 74 -10.34 0.17 19.27
C ALA A 74 -9.82 0.57 17.89
N THR A 75 -8.53 0.34 17.65
CA THR A 75 -7.90 0.66 16.35
C THR A 75 -8.40 -0.26 15.25
N ALA A 76 -8.51 -1.56 15.50
CA ALA A 76 -9.10 -2.51 14.55
C ALA A 76 -10.53 -2.07 14.15
N LEU A 77 -11.38 -1.75 15.12
CA LEU A 77 -12.76 -1.31 14.83
C LEU A 77 -12.80 0.02 14.07
N ASN A 78 -11.87 0.94 14.35
CA ASN A 78 -11.78 2.18 13.60
C ASN A 78 -11.33 1.95 12.14
N ILE A 79 -10.35 1.08 11.90
CA ILE A 79 -9.95 0.67 10.53
C ILE A 79 -11.12 -0.01 9.81
N LEU A 80 -11.84 -0.89 10.50
CA LEU A 80 -13.01 -1.56 9.95
C LEU A 80 -14.09 -0.54 9.53
N ARG A 81 -14.29 0.50 10.35
CA ARG A 81 -15.26 1.58 10.09
C ARG A 81 -14.84 2.53 8.98
N GLU A 82 -13.63 3.05 9.01
CA GLU A 82 -13.20 4.12 8.10
C GLU A 82 -12.71 3.56 6.76
N THR A 83 -11.99 2.44 6.80
CA THR A 83 -11.20 1.96 5.65
C THR A 83 -11.87 0.79 4.93
N VAL A 84 -12.49 -0.15 5.67
CA VAL A 84 -13.00 -1.41 5.11
C VAL A 84 -14.48 -1.35 4.74
N LEU A 85 -15.36 -1.02 5.69
CA LEU A 85 -16.81 -1.00 5.48
C LEU A 85 -17.36 0.36 5.10
N GLY A 86 -16.70 1.43 5.56
CA GLY A 86 -17.25 2.77 5.57
C GLY A 86 -18.24 2.99 6.72
N ARG A 87 -18.36 4.26 7.14
CA ARG A 87 -19.12 4.68 8.33
C ARG A 87 -20.56 4.20 8.32
N GLU A 88 -21.26 4.34 7.20
CA GLU A 88 -22.69 4.02 7.11
C GLU A 88 -22.96 2.53 7.41
N ARG A 89 -22.23 1.64 6.74
CA ARG A 89 -22.41 0.19 6.90
C ARG A 89 -21.94 -0.28 8.26
N PHE A 90 -20.79 0.21 8.71
CA PHE A 90 -20.27 -0.12 10.04
C PHE A 90 -21.23 0.34 11.14
N ASP A 91 -21.68 1.60 11.11
CA ASP A 91 -22.54 2.16 12.15
C ASP A 91 -23.90 1.46 12.18
N PHE A 92 -24.43 1.08 11.01
CA PHE A 92 -25.63 0.25 10.91
C PHE A 92 -25.42 -1.11 11.60
N ALA A 93 -24.36 -1.82 11.22
CA ALA A 93 -24.06 -3.15 11.74
C ALA A 93 -23.76 -3.14 13.25
N PHE A 94 -23.03 -2.13 13.73
CA PHE A 94 -22.71 -1.95 15.14
C PHE A 94 -23.95 -1.64 15.98
N LYS A 95 -24.87 -0.79 15.47
CA LYS A 95 -26.18 -0.56 16.10
C LYS A 95 -27.02 -1.84 16.14
N GLU A 96 -26.95 -2.65 15.09
CA GLU A 96 -27.69 -3.90 15.01
C GLU A 96 -27.17 -4.94 16.01
N TYR A 97 -25.86 -5.02 16.23
CA TYR A 97 -25.29 -5.79 17.35
C TYR A 97 -25.87 -5.37 18.70
N ALA A 98 -25.89 -4.07 18.99
CA ALA A 98 -26.45 -3.58 20.24
C ALA A 98 -27.94 -3.94 20.39
N ARG A 99 -28.74 -3.86 19.32
CA ARG A 99 -30.17 -4.23 19.34
C ARG A 99 -30.38 -5.73 19.55
N ARG A 100 -29.63 -6.58 18.85
CA ARG A 100 -29.77 -8.04 18.93
C ARG A 100 -29.41 -8.57 20.32
N TRP A 101 -28.41 -7.95 20.96
CA TRP A 101 -27.79 -8.46 22.18
C TRP A 101 -28.06 -7.64 23.44
N MET A 102 -28.87 -6.58 23.35
CA MET A 102 -29.32 -5.88 24.55
C MET A 102 -30.00 -6.85 25.53
N PHE A 103 -29.61 -6.77 26.80
CA PHE A 103 -30.05 -7.64 27.89
C PHE A 103 -29.71 -9.14 27.70
N LYS A 104 -28.77 -9.47 26.81
CA LYS A 104 -28.26 -10.84 26.58
C LYS A 104 -26.75 -10.91 26.83
N ARG A 105 -26.20 -12.12 26.71
CA ARG A 105 -24.77 -12.43 26.88
C ARG A 105 -24.15 -12.97 25.58
N PRO A 106 -23.67 -12.10 24.68
CA PRO A 106 -23.02 -12.54 23.45
C PRO A 106 -21.63 -13.13 23.73
N MET A 107 -21.21 -14.04 22.84
CA MET A 107 -19.82 -14.47 22.69
C MET A 107 -19.14 -13.68 21.54
N PRO A 108 -17.80 -13.69 21.44
CA PRO A 108 -17.07 -13.08 20.31
C PRO A 108 -17.65 -13.38 18.93
N ALA A 109 -18.01 -14.65 18.67
CA ALA A 109 -18.58 -15.07 17.40
C ALA A 109 -19.93 -14.39 17.08
N ASP A 110 -20.71 -14.02 18.10
CA ASP A 110 -21.97 -13.30 17.91
C ASP A 110 -21.74 -11.86 17.44
N PHE A 111 -20.67 -11.22 17.91
CA PHE A 111 -20.26 -9.89 17.44
C PHE A 111 -19.78 -9.97 15.98
N PHE A 112 -18.83 -10.87 15.68
CA PHE A 112 -18.29 -11.05 14.32
C PHE A 112 -19.40 -11.34 13.31
N ARG A 113 -20.25 -12.33 13.59
CA ARG A 113 -21.38 -12.69 12.70
C ARG A 113 -22.38 -11.57 12.53
N THR A 114 -22.67 -10.81 13.59
CA THR A 114 -23.61 -9.69 13.45
C THR A 114 -23.05 -8.60 12.54
N LEU A 115 -21.75 -8.30 12.65
CA LEU A 115 -21.12 -7.32 11.77
C LEU A 115 -21.10 -7.79 10.32
N GLU A 116 -20.81 -9.06 10.05
CA GLU A 116 -20.81 -9.61 8.68
C GLU A 116 -22.23 -9.63 8.09
N ASP A 117 -23.19 -10.21 8.82
CA ASP A 117 -24.59 -10.34 8.39
C ASP A 117 -25.23 -8.97 8.11
N ALA A 118 -25.07 -8.01 9.03
CA ALA A 118 -25.68 -6.69 8.89
C ALA A 118 -24.96 -5.80 7.86
N SER A 119 -23.65 -5.97 7.66
CA SER A 119 -22.90 -5.20 6.65
C SER A 119 -22.93 -5.83 5.25
N GLY A 120 -23.32 -7.12 5.15
CA GLY A 120 -23.30 -7.88 3.90
C GLY A 120 -21.89 -8.10 3.33
N THR A 121 -20.87 -8.06 4.18
CA THR A 121 -19.46 -8.14 3.78
C THR A 121 -18.79 -9.30 4.52
N ASP A 122 -17.99 -10.09 3.80
CA ASP A 122 -17.15 -11.15 4.39
C ASP A 122 -15.94 -10.52 5.08
N LEU A 123 -15.84 -10.73 6.40
CA LEU A 123 -14.80 -10.15 7.26
C LEU A 123 -13.92 -11.23 7.89
N ASP A 124 -13.99 -12.49 7.42
CA ASP A 124 -13.20 -13.60 7.96
C ASP A 124 -11.71 -13.28 8.00
N TRP A 125 -11.19 -12.67 6.93
CA TRP A 125 -9.79 -12.24 6.84
C TRP A 125 -9.43 -11.20 7.90
N PHE A 126 -10.36 -10.27 8.18
CA PHE A 126 -10.17 -9.17 9.10
C PHE A 126 -10.16 -9.70 10.54
N TRP A 127 -11.15 -10.53 10.91
CA TRP A 127 -11.21 -11.16 12.23
C TRP A 127 -9.98 -12.04 12.46
N LYS A 128 -9.63 -12.88 11.48
CA LYS A 128 -8.47 -13.75 11.59
C LYS A 128 -7.18 -12.96 11.84
N GLY A 129 -6.90 -11.94 11.03
CA GLY A 129 -5.67 -11.14 11.14
C GLY A 129 -5.63 -10.30 12.43
N TRP A 130 -6.67 -9.52 12.71
CA TRP A 130 -6.64 -8.60 13.84
C TRP A 130 -6.86 -9.28 15.20
N PHE A 131 -7.71 -10.32 15.25
CA PHE A 131 -8.17 -10.88 16.53
C PHE A 131 -7.46 -12.17 16.92
N TYR A 132 -7.00 -12.97 15.95
CA TYR A 132 -6.43 -14.29 16.20
C TYR A 132 -4.92 -14.40 15.95
N THR A 133 -4.27 -13.33 15.47
CA THR A 133 -2.81 -13.32 15.27
C THR A 133 -2.14 -12.10 15.93
N THR A 134 -0.82 -12.17 15.97
CA THR A 134 0.09 -11.09 16.37
C THR A 134 0.74 -10.45 15.15
N ASP A 135 0.21 -10.71 13.94
CA ASP A 135 0.75 -10.17 12.71
C ASP A 135 0.57 -8.64 12.67
N THR A 136 1.38 -7.99 11.83
CA THR A 136 1.36 -6.55 11.65
C THR A 136 1.07 -6.20 10.20
N VAL A 137 0.52 -5.02 9.94
CA VAL A 137 0.44 -4.51 8.56
C VAL A 137 1.83 -3.97 8.23
N ASP A 138 2.49 -4.54 7.24
CA ASP A 138 3.72 -4.03 6.65
C ASP A 138 3.70 -4.46 5.19
N ILE A 139 3.31 -3.53 4.31
CA ILE A 139 3.20 -3.80 2.88
C ILE A 139 4.23 -2.95 2.15
N SER A 140 5.13 -3.60 1.41
CA SER A 140 6.15 -2.89 0.63
C SER A 140 5.76 -2.74 -0.83
N ILE A 141 6.10 -1.57 -1.41
CA ILE A 141 6.23 -1.45 -2.87
C ILE A 141 7.65 -1.90 -3.25
N ASP A 142 7.74 -3.09 -3.84
CA ASP A 142 9.03 -3.72 -4.13
C ASP A 142 9.57 -3.32 -5.49
N GLU A 143 8.73 -3.42 -6.52
CA GLU A 143 9.11 -3.19 -7.90
C GLU A 143 7.94 -2.59 -8.67
N VAL A 144 8.23 -1.68 -9.60
CA VAL A 144 7.25 -1.19 -10.57
C VAL A 144 7.86 -1.36 -11.95
N LYS A 145 7.26 -2.24 -12.76
CA LYS A 145 7.65 -2.49 -14.14
C LYS A 145 6.73 -1.75 -15.07
N LEU A 146 7.31 -0.95 -15.96
CA LEU A 146 6.59 -0.36 -17.08
C LEU A 146 6.67 -1.33 -18.26
N TYR A 147 5.51 -1.72 -18.77
CA TYR A 147 5.36 -2.41 -20.02
C TYR A 147 4.65 -1.49 -21.02
N SER A 148 5.24 -1.34 -22.21
CA SER A 148 4.58 -0.76 -23.37
C SER A 148 3.95 -1.86 -24.22
N VAL A 149 2.94 -1.50 -25.00
CA VAL A 149 2.38 -2.41 -26.00
C VAL A 149 3.37 -2.54 -27.15
N ASP A 150 3.74 -3.78 -27.49
CA ASP A 150 4.44 -4.08 -28.73
C ASP A 150 3.45 -3.94 -29.89
N THR A 151 3.65 -2.92 -30.72
CA THR A 151 2.77 -2.62 -31.84
C THR A 151 2.96 -3.57 -33.02
N GLN A 152 4.03 -4.38 -33.00
CA GLN A 152 4.52 -5.20 -34.10
C GLN A 152 4.82 -4.42 -35.39
N ASN A 153 4.64 -3.09 -35.39
CA ASN A 153 4.84 -2.23 -36.54
C ASN A 153 6.32 -1.85 -36.61
N PRO A 154 7.07 -2.33 -37.62
CA PRO A 154 8.50 -2.08 -37.69
C PRO A 154 8.85 -0.60 -37.74
N ASN A 155 7.98 0.25 -38.29
CA ASN A 155 8.22 1.70 -38.35
C ASN A 155 8.15 2.35 -36.97
N VAL A 156 7.35 1.81 -36.06
CA VAL A 156 7.20 2.32 -34.70
C VAL A 156 8.28 1.70 -33.81
N GLU A 157 8.40 0.38 -33.82
CA GLU A 157 9.33 -0.36 -32.94
C GLU A 157 10.80 -0.02 -33.22
N LYS A 158 11.20 0.19 -34.47
CA LYS A 158 12.58 0.60 -34.77
C LYS A 158 12.87 2.04 -34.33
N LEU A 159 11.88 2.94 -34.37
CA LEU A 159 12.04 4.30 -33.83
C LEU A 159 12.16 4.28 -32.30
N ILE A 160 11.39 3.42 -31.61
CA ILE A 160 11.50 3.21 -30.16
C ILE A 160 12.89 2.63 -29.83
N SER A 161 13.26 1.53 -30.48
CA SER A 161 14.57 0.87 -30.30
C SER A 161 15.74 1.82 -30.54
N LYS A 162 15.63 2.73 -31.53
CA LYS A 162 16.64 3.76 -31.78
C LYS A 162 16.77 4.74 -30.62
N LYS A 163 15.64 5.24 -30.11
CA LYS A 163 15.62 6.14 -28.94
C LYS A 163 16.19 5.45 -27.71
N ASP A 164 15.83 4.19 -27.48
CA ASP A 164 16.34 3.40 -26.35
C ASP A 164 17.85 3.22 -26.46
N LYS A 165 18.35 2.90 -27.66
CA LYS A 165 19.79 2.76 -27.92
C LYS A 165 20.56 4.06 -27.72
N GLU A 166 19.98 5.19 -28.11
CA GLU A 166 20.55 6.51 -27.89
C GLU A 166 20.52 6.94 -26.41
N ALA A 167 19.54 6.46 -25.64
CA ALA A 167 19.42 6.69 -24.20
C ALA A 167 20.33 5.78 -23.35
N GLU A 168 20.85 4.68 -23.92
CA GLU A 168 21.79 3.81 -23.23
C GLU A 168 23.04 4.58 -22.78
N PRO A 169 23.51 4.37 -21.54
CA PRO A 169 24.71 5.04 -21.06
C PRO A 169 25.94 4.56 -21.86
N VAL A 170 26.73 5.51 -22.37
CA VAL A 170 27.98 5.18 -23.04
C VAL A 170 28.94 4.54 -22.04
N THR A 171 29.30 3.28 -22.27
CA THR A 171 30.19 2.53 -21.38
C THR A 171 31.57 3.19 -21.26
N LEU A 172 32.22 3.04 -20.11
CA LEU A 172 33.58 3.55 -19.91
C LEU A 172 34.57 3.02 -20.95
N ALA A 173 34.41 1.76 -21.38
CA ALA A 173 35.23 1.17 -22.44
C ALA A 173 35.01 1.90 -23.78
N ALA A 174 33.75 2.17 -24.17
CA ALA A 174 33.46 2.94 -25.38
C ALA A 174 34.02 4.36 -25.31
N GLN A 175 33.93 5.02 -24.14
CA GLN A 175 34.52 6.34 -23.91
C GLN A 175 36.06 6.33 -24.08
N ARG A 176 36.74 5.36 -23.46
CA ARG A 176 38.21 5.22 -23.52
C ARG A 176 38.73 4.73 -24.87
N ASN A 177 37.93 3.95 -25.59
CA ASN A 177 38.27 3.44 -26.91
C ASN A 177 37.95 4.43 -28.05
N LYS A 178 37.25 5.54 -27.73
CA LYS A 178 36.94 6.61 -28.69
C LYS A 178 38.18 7.23 -29.38
N PRO A 179 39.28 7.56 -28.67
CA PRO A 179 40.51 8.09 -29.31
C PRO A 179 41.37 7.03 -30.01
N LEU A 180 41.07 5.73 -29.87
CA LEU A 180 41.83 4.69 -30.57
C LEU A 180 41.56 4.79 -32.07
N ARG A 181 42.64 4.96 -32.84
CA ARG A 181 42.63 4.97 -34.31
C ARG A 181 41.97 3.70 -34.84
N LYS A 182 41.01 3.85 -35.76
CA LYS A 182 40.30 2.70 -36.34
C LYS A 182 41.03 2.20 -37.57
N ARG A 183 41.12 0.88 -37.72
CA ARG A 183 41.79 0.25 -38.87
C ARG A 183 41.17 0.65 -40.22
N VAL A 184 39.86 0.91 -40.25
CA VAL A 184 39.13 1.39 -41.43
C VAL A 184 39.55 2.80 -41.87
N GLU A 185 40.21 3.59 -41.00
CA GLU A 185 40.79 4.88 -41.38
C GLU A 185 42.06 4.70 -42.23
N ASP A 186 42.83 3.64 -41.98
CA ASP A 186 44.05 3.33 -42.72
C ASP A 186 43.77 2.47 -43.98
N TYR A 187 42.67 1.69 -43.96
CA TYR A 187 42.29 0.74 -45.01
C TYR A 187 40.80 0.90 -45.37
N PRO A 188 40.45 1.85 -46.26
CA PRO A 188 39.05 2.13 -46.64
C PRO A 188 38.33 0.94 -47.30
N GLU A 189 39.07 0.00 -47.90
CA GLU A 189 38.53 -1.22 -48.49
C GLU A 189 37.89 -2.18 -47.47
N LEU A 190 38.18 -1.98 -46.17
CA LEU A 190 37.56 -2.73 -45.08
C LEU A 190 36.13 -2.22 -44.76
N ILE A 191 35.70 -1.10 -45.34
CA ILE A 191 34.35 -0.57 -45.15
C ILE A 191 33.37 -1.41 -45.95
N ASP A 192 32.46 -2.07 -45.26
CA ASP A 192 31.40 -2.89 -45.86
C ASP A 192 30.02 -2.23 -45.75
N PHE A 193 28.98 -2.99 -46.10
CA PHE A 193 27.59 -2.57 -45.98
C PHE A 193 27.22 -2.21 -44.54
N TYR A 194 27.62 -3.01 -43.55
CA TYR A 194 27.24 -2.86 -42.14
C TYR A 194 27.88 -1.62 -41.49
N ASN A 195 28.97 -1.11 -42.03
CA ASN A 195 29.53 0.17 -41.56
C ASN A 195 28.67 1.39 -41.90
N LYS A 196 27.81 1.32 -42.92
CA LYS A 196 26.94 2.43 -43.37
C LYS A 196 25.46 2.16 -43.18
N TYR A 197 25.09 0.90 -42.96
CA TYR A 197 23.72 0.48 -42.76
C TYR A 197 23.19 1.00 -41.42
N ASP A 198 22.05 1.70 -41.45
CA ASP A 198 21.31 2.05 -40.24
C ASP A 198 20.49 0.82 -39.81
N GLU A 199 20.87 0.21 -38.69
CA GLU A 199 20.20 -0.96 -38.11
C GLU A 199 18.70 -0.72 -37.83
N PHE A 200 18.29 0.54 -37.68
CA PHE A 200 16.91 0.96 -37.46
C PHE A 200 16.11 1.18 -38.75
N THR A 201 16.67 0.88 -39.92
CA THR A 201 15.95 0.94 -41.20
C THR A 201 14.94 -0.21 -41.30
N VAL A 202 13.68 0.09 -41.61
CA VAL A 202 12.66 -0.95 -41.84
C VAL A 202 12.95 -1.72 -43.13
N LEU A 203 13.06 -3.04 -43.03
CA LEU A 203 13.29 -3.91 -44.16
C LEU A 203 11.98 -4.23 -44.90
N PRO A 204 12.00 -4.41 -46.23
CA PRO A 204 10.81 -4.79 -46.99
C PRO A 204 10.18 -6.11 -46.51
N SER A 205 10.98 -7.05 -46.02
CA SER A 205 10.51 -8.30 -45.43
C SER A 205 9.70 -8.07 -44.16
N GLU A 206 10.13 -7.16 -43.30
CA GLU A 206 9.46 -6.83 -42.02
C GLU A 206 8.13 -6.12 -42.27
N ALA A 207 8.09 -5.19 -43.23
CA ALA A 207 6.85 -4.54 -43.63
C ALA A 207 5.83 -5.55 -44.16
N LYS A 208 6.28 -6.50 -45.00
CA LYS A 208 5.41 -7.56 -45.54
C LYS A 208 4.88 -8.51 -44.45
N THR A 209 5.71 -8.87 -43.47
CA THR A 209 5.25 -9.69 -42.34
C THR A 209 4.22 -8.96 -41.49
N PHE A 210 4.43 -7.67 -41.23
CA PHE A 210 3.48 -6.85 -40.48
C PHE A 210 2.13 -6.73 -41.22
N GLU A 211 2.14 -6.45 -42.52
CA GLU A 211 0.91 -6.42 -43.32
C GLU A 211 0.14 -7.74 -43.31
N ALA A 212 0.84 -8.88 -43.32
CA ALA A 212 0.22 -10.20 -43.24
C ALA A 212 -0.36 -10.47 -41.84
N TRP A 213 0.30 -10.00 -40.80
CA TRP A 213 -0.16 -10.11 -39.41
C TRP A 213 -1.39 -9.26 -39.14
N VAL A 214 -1.41 -7.98 -39.56
CA VAL A 214 -2.55 -7.06 -39.38
C VAL A 214 -3.84 -7.59 -40.04
N LYS A 215 -3.72 -8.30 -41.16
CA LYS A 215 -4.86 -8.91 -41.87
C LYS A 215 -5.55 -10.04 -41.10
N GLN A 216 -4.94 -10.56 -40.04
CA GLN A 216 -5.51 -11.62 -39.21
C GLN A 216 -6.52 -11.10 -38.17
N PHE A 217 -6.55 -9.78 -37.94
CA PHE A 217 -7.35 -9.16 -36.88
C PHE A 217 -8.44 -8.24 -37.46
N GLU A 218 -9.60 -8.26 -36.82
CA GLU A 218 -10.72 -7.35 -37.08
C GLU A 218 -10.39 -5.91 -36.61
N GLU A 219 -11.14 -4.93 -37.10
CA GLU A 219 -10.85 -3.50 -36.85
C GLU A 219 -10.91 -3.12 -35.35
N ASP A 220 -11.78 -3.78 -34.58
CA ASP A 220 -11.88 -3.57 -33.13
C ASP A 220 -10.76 -4.25 -32.34
N GLU A 221 -10.23 -5.38 -32.82
CA GLU A 221 -9.08 -6.05 -32.21
C GLU A 221 -7.79 -5.23 -32.41
N ARG A 222 -7.70 -4.48 -33.51
CA ARG A 222 -6.55 -3.60 -33.78
C ARG A 222 -6.41 -2.47 -32.75
N LYS A 223 -7.50 -2.08 -32.08
CA LYS A 223 -7.48 -1.06 -31.01
C LYS A 223 -6.79 -1.55 -29.73
N LEU A 224 -6.59 -2.86 -29.56
CA LEU A 224 -5.87 -3.45 -28.43
C LEU A 224 -4.37 -3.16 -28.49
N PHE A 225 -3.83 -2.82 -29.67
CA PHE A 225 -2.41 -2.55 -29.89
C PHE A 225 -2.05 -1.06 -29.80
N ASP A 226 -2.82 -0.27 -29.05
CA ASP A 226 -2.61 1.17 -28.93
C ASP A 226 -1.28 1.49 -28.23
N PRO A 227 -0.27 2.04 -28.94
CA PRO A 227 1.04 2.36 -28.37
C PRO A 227 0.99 3.44 -27.30
N SER A 228 -0.13 4.16 -27.17
CA SER A 228 -0.29 5.19 -26.14
C SER A 228 -0.61 4.61 -24.76
N MET A 229 -0.90 3.30 -24.65
CA MET A 229 -1.18 2.65 -23.38
C MET A 229 0.10 2.16 -22.70
N ASN A 230 0.26 2.56 -21.44
CA ASN A 230 1.28 2.08 -20.52
C ASN A 230 0.65 1.12 -19.52
N PHE A 231 1.36 0.04 -19.22
CA PHE A 231 0.97 -0.93 -18.19
C PHE A 231 2.02 -0.95 -17.10
N TYR A 232 1.67 -0.43 -15.92
CA TYR A 232 2.53 -0.46 -14.75
C TYR A 232 2.16 -1.67 -13.90
N ALA A 233 3.06 -2.64 -13.80
CA ALA A 233 2.91 -3.76 -12.90
C ALA A 233 3.63 -3.46 -11.58
N ILE A 234 2.84 -3.30 -10.52
CA ILE A 234 3.28 -2.93 -9.19
C ILE A 234 3.35 -4.20 -8.36
N SER A 235 4.56 -4.58 -7.96
CA SER A 235 4.79 -5.69 -7.06
C SER A 235 4.65 -5.22 -5.62
N LEU A 236 3.70 -5.83 -4.90
CA LEU A 236 3.41 -5.56 -3.50
C LEU A 236 3.75 -6.82 -2.68
N LYS A 237 4.48 -6.66 -1.58
CA LYS A 237 4.72 -7.76 -0.63
C LYS A 237 4.12 -7.43 0.71
N ASN A 238 3.53 -8.45 1.32
CA ASN A 238 3.07 -8.40 2.71
C ASN A 238 4.17 -8.99 3.58
N LEU A 239 4.95 -8.12 4.22
CA LEU A 239 6.07 -8.48 5.09
C LEU A 239 5.60 -8.77 6.52
N GLY A 240 4.54 -8.08 6.96
CA GLY A 240 4.05 -8.14 8.33
C GLY A 240 3.06 -9.28 8.61
N GLY A 241 2.56 -9.92 7.56
CA GLY A 241 1.65 -11.07 7.62
C GLY A 241 0.17 -10.70 7.71
N LEU A 242 -0.16 -9.51 8.23
CA LEU A 242 -1.55 -9.07 8.37
C LEU A 242 -2.09 -8.61 7.02
N VAL A 243 -3.08 -9.34 6.51
CA VAL A 243 -3.79 -9.00 5.28
C VAL A 243 -4.57 -7.69 5.49
N SER A 244 -4.37 -6.71 4.61
CA SER A 244 -5.09 -5.43 4.64
C SER A 244 -5.48 -4.98 3.23
N PRO A 245 -6.44 -4.03 3.10
CA PRO A 245 -6.63 -3.28 1.87
C PRO A 245 -5.34 -2.56 1.44
N VAL A 246 -5.20 -2.32 0.14
CA VAL A 246 -4.08 -1.59 -0.44
C VAL A 246 -4.61 -0.26 -0.99
N ILE A 247 -4.09 0.85 -0.48
CA ILE A 247 -4.49 2.20 -0.87
C ILE A 247 -3.30 2.86 -1.56
N LEU A 248 -3.39 3.06 -2.87
CA LEU A 248 -2.32 3.65 -3.66
C LEU A 248 -2.69 5.05 -4.10
N HIS A 249 -1.83 6.01 -3.85
CA HIS A 249 -1.91 7.34 -4.44
C HIS A 249 -0.88 7.44 -5.56
N VAL A 250 -1.39 7.59 -6.78
CA VAL A 250 -0.63 7.69 -8.01
C VAL A 250 -0.56 9.16 -8.42
N GLU A 251 0.65 9.68 -8.57
CA GLU A 251 0.90 11.00 -9.15
C GLU A 251 1.47 10.81 -10.56
N PHE A 252 0.87 11.48 -11.55
CA PHE A 252 1.29 11.43 -12.95
C PHE A 252 2.26 12.58 -13.28
N THR A 253 3.00 12.44 -14.38
CA THR A 253 3.96 13.47 -14.83
C THR A 253 3.29 14.78 -15.23
N ASP A 254 2.00 14.76 -15.59
CA ASP A 254 1.18 15.94 -15.89
C ASP A 254 0.67 16.68 -14.62
N GLY A 255 1.00 16.19 -13.43
CA GLY A 255 0.60 16.75 -12.14
C GLY A 255 -0.78 16.30 -11.64
N THR A 256 -1.52 15.51 -12.42
CA THR A 256 -2.77 14.90 -11.95
C THR A 256 -2.51 13.78 -10.95
N LYS A 257 -3.50 13.52 -10.10
CA LYS A 257 -3.42 12.56 -9.00
C LYS A 257 -4.65 11.66 -9.00
N GLU A 258 -4.43 10.39 -8.70
CA GLU A 258 -5.47 9.39 -8.61
C GLU A 258 -5.26 8.54 -7.36
N GLU A 259 -6.35 8.22 -6.66
CA GLU A 259 -6.35 7.30 -5.53
C GLU A 259 -7.00 5.98 -5.96
N LEU A 260 -6.30 4.88 -5.74
CA LEU A 260 -6.77 3.54 -6.03
C LEU A 260 -6.92 2.78 -4.71
N ARG A 261 -8.17 2.47 -4.36
CA ARG A 261 -8.51 1.62 -3.22
C ARG A 261 -8.73 0.19 -3.69
N ILE A 262 -7.89 -0.72 -3.24
CA ILE A 262 -7.92 -2.13 -3.59
C ILE A 262 -8.28 -2.91 -2.33
N ALA A 263 -9.37 -3.66 -2.40
CA ALA A 263 -9.84 -4.44 -1.27
C ALA A 263 -8.89 -5.61 -0.94
N ALA A 264 -8.99 -6.14 0.29
CA ALA A 264 -8.07 -7.14 0.83
C ALA A 264 -8.07 -8.47 0.04
N GLU A 265 -9.08 -8.72 -0.79
CA GLU A 265 -9.21 -9.91 -1.61
C GLU A 265 -8.11 -10.04 -2.68
N ILE A 266 -7.34 -8.97 -2.95
CA ILE A 266 -6.15 -9.06 -3.79
C ILE A 266 -5.19 -10.16 -3.29
N TRP A 267 -5.14 -10.38 -1.97
CA TRP A 267 -4.28 -11.36 -1.30
C TRP A 267 -4.81 -12.80 -1.33
N ARG A 268 -6.02 -13.05 -1.88
CA ARG A 268 -6.71 -14.35 -1.79
C ARG A 268 -5.91 -15.53 -2.37
N ARG A 269 -5.15 -15.31 -3.45
CA ARG A 269 -4.35 -16.37 -4.10
C ARG A 269 -2.97 -16.53 -3.48
N ASN A 270 -2.38 -15.43 -3.03
CA ASN A 270 -1.08 -15.39 -2.40
C ASN A 270 -1.08 -14.21 -1.43
N ASN A 271 -0.98 -14.51 -0.14
CA ASN A 271 -1.00 -13.52 0.93
C ASN A 271 0.37 -12.91 1.24
N LEU A 272 1.44 -13.40 0.60
CA LEU A 272 2.81 -12.89 0.76
C LEU A 272 3.18 -11.88 -0.32
N GLN A 273 2.71 -12.07 -1.55
CA GLN A 273 3.05 -11.22 -2.68
C GLN A 273 1.95 -11.21 -3.73
N VAL A 274 1.67 -10.03 -4.25
CA VAL A 274 0.73 -9.80 -5.36
C VAL A 274 1.31 -8.81 -6.36
N GLU A 275 0.81 -8.86 -7.58
CA GLU A 275 1.13 -7.89 -8.62
C GLU A 275 -0.16 -7.19 -9.05
N LYS A 276 -0.16 -5.86 -8.99
CA LYS A 276 -1.28 -5.03 -9.44
C LYS A 276 -0.90 -4.29 -10.71
N ILE A 277 -1.68 -4.52 -11.77
CA ILE A 277 -1.50 -3.81 -13.04
C ILE A 277 -2.37 -2.54 -13.03
N ILE A 278 -1.77 -1.41 -13.39
CA ILE A 278 -2.43 -0.15 -13.72
C ILE A 278 -2.23 0.10 -15.22
N ALA A 279 -3.34 0.16 -15.96
CA ALA A 279 -3.35 0.51 -17.38
C ALA A 279 -3.72 1.98 -17.53
N THR A 280 -2.85 2.79 -18.12
CA THR A 280 -3.04 4.24 -18.25
C THR A 280 -2.31 4.79 -19.47
N ARG A 281 -2.81 5.87 -20.06
CA ARG A 281 -2.10 6.60 -21.13
C ARG A 281 -1.08 7.60 -20.59
N LYS A 282 -1.12 7.87 -19.29
CA LYS A 282 -0.24 8.83 -18.62
C LYS A 282 0.99 8.12 -18.06
N GLU A 283 2.09 8.84 -17.97
CA GLU A 283 3.29 8.34 -17.32
C GLU A 283 3.17 8.57 -15.80
N ILE A 284 3.43 7.52 -15.01
CA ILE A 284 3.39 7.60 -13.54
C ILE A 284 4.71 8.17 -13.04
N LYS A 285 4.63 9.28 -12.29
CA LYS A 285 5.77 9.93 -11.67
C LYS A 285 6.12 9.33 -10.31
N SER A 286 5.11 9.03 -9.50
CA SER A 286 5.31 8.38 -8.20
C SER A 286 4.08 7.67 -7.69
N ILE A 287 4.29 6.67 -6.83
CA ILE A 287 3.26 5.91 -6.14
C ILE A 287 3.57 5.97 -4.65
N VAL A 288 2.54 6.24 -3.84
CA VAL A 288 2.61 6.21 -2.38
C VAL A 288 1.55 5.26 -1.87
N LEU A 289 1.98 4.27 -1.08
CA LEU A 289 1.10 3.36 -0.37
C LEU A 289 0.66 3.99 0.96
N ASP A 290 -0.63 3.87 1.26
CA ASP A 290 -1.28 4.33 2.48
C ASP A 290 -0.87 5.76 2.92
N PRO A 291 -1.03 6.77 2.05
CA PRO A 291 -0.55 8.13 2.32
C PRO A 291 -1.26 8.80 3.51
N ASN A 292 -2.45 8.32 3.87
CA ASN A 292 -3.29 8.86 4.93
C ASN A 292 -3.18 8.03 6.23
N LEU A 293 -2.32 7.00 6.26
CA LEU A 293 -2.07 6.15 7.43
C LEU A 293 -3.33 5.40 7.91
N GLU A 294 -4.12 4.88 6.98
CA GLU A 294 -5.42 4.25 7.23
C GLU A 294 -5.33 2.80 7.69
N THR A 295 -4.19 2.12 7.50
CA THR A 295 -4.07 0.66 7.74
C THR A 295 -3.17 0.29 8.92
N ALA A 296 -2.53 1.27 9.56
CA ALA A 296 -1.49 1.06 10.58
C ALA A 296 -0.24 0.34 10.05
N ASP A 297 0.23 0.74 8.86
CA ASP A 297 1.46 0.19 8.29
C ASP A 297 2.69 0.44 9.18
N ALA A 298 3.44 -0.63 9.47
CA ALA A 298 4.53 -0.68 10.40
C ALA A 298 5.83 -0.08 9.86
N ASP A 299 5.98 0.01 8.54
CA ASP A 299 7.18 0.58 7.91
C ASP A 299 6.85 1.45 6.69
N THR A 300 6.39 2.66 6.99
CA THR A 300 6.13 3.70 5.97
C THR A 300 7.34 4.04 5.08
N ALA A 301 8.57 3.63 5.43
CA ALA A 301 9.75 3.84 4.59
C ALA A 301 9.68 3.10 3.25
N ASN A 302 9.01 1.96 3.23
CA ASN A 302 8.93 1.07 2.08
C ASN A 302 7.65 1.32 1.22
N ASN A 303 6.86 2.34 1.58
CA ASN A 303 5.61 2.74 0.92
C ASN A 303 5.79 3.57 -0.36
N PHE A 304 7.03 3.85 -0.78
CA PHE A 304 7.30 4.84 -1.83
C PHE A 304 7.93 4.22 -3.07
N TRP A 305 7.36 4.53 -4.23
CA TRP A 305 8.03 4.40 -5.51
C TRP A 305 8.11 5.76 -6.24
N PRO A 306 9.30 6.18 -6.70
CA PRO A 306 10.61 5.61 -6.38
C PRO A 306 10.94 5.67 -4.87
N ARG A 307 11.82 4.77 -4.41
CA ARG A 307 12.22 4.72 -2.99
C ARG A 307 12.80 6.06 -2.53
N ARG A 308 12.41 6.48 -1.33
CA ARG A 308 12.83 7.76 -0.72
C ARG A 308 13.71 7.50 0.50
N PRO A 309 14.69 8.36 0.80
CA PRO A 309 15.46 8.24 2.03
C PRO A 309 14.58 8.55 3.26
N VAL A 310 14.64 7.69 4.26
CA VAL A 310 13.96 7.90 5.56
C VAL A 310 14.69 9.00 6.32
N LYS A 311 13.97 10.05 6.71
CA LYS A 311 14.54 11.11 7.55
C LYS A 311 14.62 10.62 9.00
N SER A 312 15.78 10.16 9.46
CA SER A 312 16.04 9.94 10.88
C SER A 312 16.74 11.16 11.50
N LYS A 313 16.29 11.58 12.69
CA LYS A 313 17.00 12.60 13.48
C LYS A 313 17.96 11.87 14.42
N PHE A 314 19.26 12.03 14.22
CA PHE A 314 20.26 11.55 15.17
C PHE A 314 20.27 12.49 16.39
N GLN A 315 19.65 12.06 17.50
CA GLN A 315 19.71 12.81 18.76
C GLN A 315 21.05 12.55 19.45
N ILE A 316 21.92 13.56 19.44
CA ILE A 316 23.14 13.59 20.24
C ILE A 316 22.78 14.24 21.57
N PHE A 317 22.28 13.55 22.61
CA PHE A 317 22.37 13.98 24.03
C PHE A 317 21.84 12.89 24.98
N LYS A 318 22.31 12.93 26.24
CA LYS A 318 21.82 12.12 27.36
C LYS A 318 20.48 12.71 27.82
N ASP A 319 19.43 11.91 27.78
CA ASP A 319 18.07 12.30 28.16
C ASP A 319 17.99 12.55 29.68
N ASP A 320 18.08 13.81 30.10
CA ASP A 320 17.72 14.23 31.47
C ASP A 320 16.19 14.25 31.56
N ARG A 321 15.65 13.16 32.08
CA ARG A 321 14.22 12.96 32.33
C ARG A 321 13.76 13.85 33.49
N ASP A 322 13.59 15.14 33.21
CA ASP A 322 12.73 16.03 33.97
C ASP A 322 11.92 16.87 32.97
N LYS A 323 10.88 16.25 32.39
CA LYS A 323 9.89 17.00 31.59
C LYS A 323 9.01 17.78 32.55
N THR A 324 9.37 19.03 32.78
CA THR A 324 8.58 20.00 33.54
C THR A 324 7.22 20.26 32.85
N ASN A 325 6.18 20.47 33.66
CA ASN A 325 4.83 20.77 33.18
C ASN A 325 4.79 22.18 32.56
N PRO A 326 4.50 22.35 31.26
CA PRO A 326 4.50 23.66 30.61
C PRO A 326 3.54 24.67 31.25
N MET A 327 2.40 24.21 31.77
CA MET A 327 1.45 25.09 32.46
C MET A 327 2.06 25.68 33.74
N ARG A 328 2.86 24.89 34.47
CA ARG A 328 3.55 25.35 35.68
C ARG A 328 4.64 26.35 35.30
N GLU A 329 5.46 26.05 34.30
CA GLU A 329 6.51 26.96 33.84
C GLU A 329 5.99 28.28 33.29
N LEU A 330 4.87 28.25 32.55
CA LEU A 330 4.25 29.45 31.99
C LEU A 330 3.53 30.27 33.05
N LYS A 331 2.94 29.63 34.07
CA LYS A 331 2.36 30.34 35.23
C LYS A 331 3.45 31.03 36.05
N ASP A 332 4.56 30.35 36.32
CA ASP A 332 5.66 30.90 37.11
C ASP A 332 6.38 32.08 36.41
N LYS A 333 6.25 32.22 35.07
CA LYS A 333 6.74 33.38 34.29
C LYS A 333 5.77 34.56 34.21
N SER A 334 4.52 34.39 34.64
CA SER A 334 3.46 35.40 34.52
C SER A 334 3.21 36.21 35.80
N ASN A 335 3.98 35.93 36.86
CA ASN A 335 4.13 36.75 38.07
C ASN A 335 5.48 37.47 38.03
#